data_AF-A0A1Z7M1C9-F1
#
_entry.id   AF-A0A1Z7M1C9-F1
#
_cell.length_a   1.000
_cell.length_b   1.000
_cell.length_c   1.000
_cell.angle_alpha   90.00
_cell.angle_beta   90.00
_cell.angle_gamma   90.00
#
_symmetry.space_group_name_H-M   'P 1'
#
loop_
_entity.id
_entity.type
_entity.pdbx_description
1 polymer ?
#
loop_
_entity_poly.entity_id
_entity_poly.type
_entity_poly.pdbx_seq_one_letter_code
_entity_poly.pdbx_strand_id
1 'polypeptide(L)'
;MDADKKRIWIRGQFVEVTDEVYRAYMQGDRKMRYFENDLKTERFVLGKEGQVVQIIPSREDSLDRLEDENAQQFSDEQESVESVVLHKMEVDRLHTALSLLAPEERALIQALFFEEKTERQYADELGVYRNAVHVRKMKVLKKLKLLLED
;
A
#
# COMPACT_ATOMS: atom_id res chain seq x y z
N MET A 1 12.52 -60.22 -15.70
CA MET A 1 12.75 -58.86 -15.18
C MET A 1 12.19 -58.84 -13.77
N ASP A 2 13.05 -58.79 -12.76
CA ASP A 2 12.66 -58.99 -11.36
C ASP A 2 11.79 -57.82 -10.85
N ALA A 3 10.52 -58.12 -10.60
CA ALA A 3 9.52 -57.16 -10.12
C ALA A 3 9.70 -56.75 -8.64
N ASP A 4 10.67 -57.34 -7.92
CA ASP A 4 10.85 -57.14 -6.48
C ASP A 4 11.96 -56.16 -6.08
N LYS A 5 12.71 -55.61 -7.04
CA LYS A 5 13.82 -54.70 -6.73
C LYS A 5 13.31 -53.30 -6.40
N LYS A 6 13.36 -52.90 -5.12
CA LYS A 6 13.00 -51.55 -4.66
C LYS A 6 13.97 -50.51 -5.23
N ARG A 7 13.43 -49.40 -5.72
CA ARG A 7 14.19 -48.30 -6.31
C ARG A 7 13.70 -46.97 -5.78
N ILE A 8 14.62 -46.03 -5.60
CA ILE A 8 14.32 -44.63 -5.24
C ILE A 8 14.87 -43.69 -6.30
N TRP A 9 14.21 -42.53 -6.47
CA TRP A 9 14.61 -41.52 -7.43
C TRP A 9 15.51 -40.48 -6.76
N ILE A 10 16.76 -40.36 -7.21
CA ILE A 10 17.74 -39.41 -6.69
C ILE A 10 18.43 -38.73 -7.87
N ARG A 11 18.42 -37.39 -7.91
CA ARG A 11 19.16 -36.57 -8.90
C ARG A 11 18.94 -36.98 -10.36
N GLY A 12 17.70 -37.35 -10.72
CA GLY A 12 17.36 -37.70 -12.11
C GLY A 12 17.56 -39.17 -12.47
N GLN A 13 17.88 -40.03 -11.50
CA GLN A 13 18.14 -41.46 -11.75
C GLN A 13 17.46 -42.36 -10.73
N PHE A 14 17.08 -43.58 -11.15
CA PHE A 14 16.59 -44.62 -10.26
C PHE A 14 17.75 -45.44 -9.69
N VAL A 15 17.87 -45.46 -8.37
CA VAL A 15 18.88 -46.23 -7.64
C VAL A 15 18.18 -47.40 -6.95
N GLU A 16 18.68 -48.62 -7.19
CA GLU A 16 18.21 -49.82 -6.49
C GLU A 16 18.72 -49.81 -5.04
N VAL A 17 17.83 -50.10 -4.09
CA VAL A 17 18.10 -49.99 -2.66
C VAL A 17 17.51 -51.17 -1.90
N THR A 18 17.99 -51.37 -0.68
CA THR A 18 17.42 -52.35 0.25
C THR A 18 16.03 -51.92 0.73
N ASP A 19 15.24 -52.87 1.20
CA ASP A 19 13.90 -52.60 1.75
C ASP A 19 13.92 -51.66 2.96
N GLU A 20 14.99 -51.68 3.76
CA GLU A 20 15.16 -50.78 4.90
C GLU A 20 15.34 -49.33 4.43
N VAL A 21 16.25 -49.11 3.47
CA VAL A 21 16.51 -47.79 2.89
C VAL A 21 15.27 -47.27 2.17
N TYR A 22 14.58 -48.13 1.42
CA TYR A 22 13.32 -47.78 0.76
C TYR A 22 12.27 -47.30 1.76
N ARG A 23 12.04 -48.05 2.85
CA ARG A 23 11.05 -47.67 3.88
C ARG A 23 11.39 -46.36 4.56
N ALA A 24 12.65 -46.17 4.96
CA ALA A 24 13.10 -44.92 5.58
C ALA A 24 12.93 -43.72 4.64
N TYR A 25 13.30 -43.88 3.36
CA TYR A 25 13.12 -42.84 2.34
C TYR A 25 11.64 -42.49 2.15
N MET A 26 10.77 -43.49 1.96
CA MET A 26 9.34 -43.26 1.76
C MET A 26 8.66 -42.62 2.98
N GLN A 27 9.10 -42.98 4.19
CA GLN A 27 8.60 -42.35 5.42
C GLN A 27 9.01 -40.88 5.51
N GLY A 28 10.28 -40.57 5.21
CA GLY A 28 10.79 -39.20 5.19
C GLY A 28 10.08 -38.34 4.13
N ASP A 29 9.98 -38.86 2.91
CA ASP A 29 9.31 -38.20 1.81
C ASP A 29 7.82 -37.94 2.09
N ARG A 30 7.11 -38.90 2.68
CA ARG A 30 5.72 -38.70 3.10
C ARG A 30 5.60 -37.62 4.18
N LYS A 31 6.53 -37.59 5.14
CA LYS A 31 6.57 -36.58 6.21
C LYS A 31 6.83 -35.19 5.63
N MET A 32 7.78 -35.04 4.69
CA MET A 32 8.04 -33.77 4.01
C MET A 32 6.81 -33.28 3.25
N ARG A 33 6.20 -34.15 2.42
CA ARG A 33 4.96 -33.81 1.71
C ARG A 33 3.82 -33.39 2.66
N TYR A 34 3.77 -33.99 3.85
CA TYR A 34 2.77 -33.62 4.84
C TYR A 34 2.94 -32.18 5.34
N PHE A 35 4.17 -31.81 5.74
CA PHE A 35 4.46 -30.46 6.24
C PHE A 35 4.43 -29.40 5.15
N GLU A 36 4.92 -29.71 3.95
CA GLU A 36 5.01 -28.72 2.88
C GLU A 36 3.66 -28.41 2.23
N ASN A 37 2.78 -29.41 2.09
CA ASN A 37 1.54 -29.27 1.33
C ASN A 37 0.30 -29.64 2.12
N ASP A 38 0.24 -30.86 2.65
CA ASP A 38 -1.00 -31.44 3.22
C ASP A 38 -1.58 -30.65 4.40
N LEU A 39 -0.71 -29.99 5.17
CA LEU A 39 -1.09 -29.22 6.35
C LEU A 39 -1.55 -27.81 6.01
N LYS A 40 -1.06 -27.28 4.88
CA LYS A 40 -1.26 -25.91 4.40
C LYS A 40 -2.39 -25.78 3.38
N THR A 41 -2.98 -26.89 2.96
CA THR A 41 -4.02 -26.92 1.91
C THR A 41 -5.23 -27.75 2.33
N GLU A 42 -6.42 -27.27 2.01
CA GLU A 42 -7.64 -28.08 2.11
C GLU A 42 -7.64 -29.14 1.00
N ARG A 43 -8.02 -30.37 1.36
CA ARG A 43 -7.99 -31.52 0.45
C ARG A 43 -9.32 -32.24 0.39
N PHE A 44 -9.68 -32.67 -0.82
CA PHE A 44 -10.88 -33.43 -1.11
C PHE A 44 -10.53 -34.88 -1.42
N VAL A 45 -11.13 -35.82 -0.69
CA VAL A 45 -11.06 -37.25 -1.00
C VAL A 45 -12.23 -37.58 -1.91
N LEU A 46 -11.92 -37.92 -3.16
CA LEU A 46 -12.92 -38.28 -4.17
C LEU A 46 -13.21 -39.79 -4.15
N GLY A 47 -14.49 -40.14 -4.25
CA GLY A 47 -14.99 -41.49 -4.44
C GLY A 47 -14.83 -41.97 -5.88
N LYS A 48 -15.23 -43.23 -6.14
CA LYS A 48 -15.09 -43.86 -7.46
C LYS A 48 -15.88 -43.18 -8.58
N GLU A 49 -16.93 -42.42 -8.24
CA GLU A 49 -17.76 -41.68 -9.21
C GLU A 49 -17.49 -40.18 -9.16
N GLY A 50 -16.38 -39.76 -8.52
CA GLY A 50 -16.00 -38.35 -8.38
C GLY A 50 -16.77 -37.58 -7.31
N GLN A 51 -17.61 -38.23 -6.50
CA GLN A 51 -18.24 -37.56 -5.35
C GLN A 51 -17.20 -37.27 -4.25
N VAL A 52 -17.30 -36.12 -3.59
CA VAL A 52 -16.47 -35.79 -2.42
C VAL A 52 -16.95 -36.65 -1.24
N VAL A 53 -16.09 -37.56 -0.78
CA VAL A 53 -16.37 -38.47 0.35
C VAL A 53 -15.88 -37.89 1.67
N GLN A 54 -14.80 -37.10 1.64
CA GLN A 54 -14.24 -36.48 2.82
C GLN A 54 -13.53 -35.17 2.48
N ILE A 55 -13.70 -34.17 3.33
CA ILE A 55 -12.97 -32.91 3.29
C ILE A 55 -11.97 -32.92 4.46
N ILE A 56 -10.70 -32.68 4.16
CA ILE A 56 -9.63 -32.54 5.14
C ILE A 56 -9.26 -31.05 5.18
N PRO A 57 -9.66 -30.30 6.23
CA PRO A 57 -9.37 -28.89 6.31
C PRO A 57 -7.86 -28.66 6.48
N SER A 58 -7.37 -27.52 5.99
CA SER A 58 -6.02 -27.07 6.33
C SER A 58 -5.92 -26.81 7.84
N ARG A 59 -4.71 -26.99 8.40
CA ARG A 59 -4.44 -26.74 9.83
C ARG A 59 -3.35 -25.70 10.04
N GLU A 60 -2.61 -25.38 8.99
CA GLU A 60 -1.63 -24.32 8.93
C GLU A 60 -1.94 -23.43 7.74
N ASP A 61 -1.44 -22.21 7.83
CA ASP A 61 -1.46 -21.26 6.73
C ASP A 61 -0.07 -21.18 6.09
N SER A 62 0.02 -21.05 4.77
CA SER A 62 1.33 -20.87 4.13
C SER A 62 1.78 -19.42 4.27
N LEU A 63 3.09 -19.23 4.50
CA LEU A 63 3.67 -17.88 4.48
C LEU A 63 3.39 -17.19 3.14
N ASP A 64 3.53 -17.90 2.03
CA ASP A 64 3.25 -17.37 0.69
C ASP A 64 1.80 -16.85 0.57
N ARG A 65 0.80 -17.59 1.10
CA ARG A 65 -0.59 -17.14 1.09
C ARG A 65 -0.82 -15.97 2.02
N LEU A 66 -0.18 -15.97 3.20
CA LEU A 66 -0.23 -14.84 4.11
C LEU A 66 0.41 -13.59 3.50
N GLU A 67 1.50 -13.70 2.74
CA GLU A 67 2.13 -12.59 2.05
C GLU A 67 1.26 -12.06 0.89
N ASP A 68 0.70 -12.96 0.08
CA ASP A 68 -0.19 -12.60 -1.04
C ASP A 68 -1.52 -11.98 -0.56
N GLU A 69 -2.14 -12.51 0.50
CA GLU A 69 -3.43 -12.06 1.02
C GLU A 69 -3.32 -10.92 2.05
N ASN A 70 -2.25 -10.87 2.86
CA ASN A 70 -2.07 -9.84 3.91
C ASN A 70 -1.17 -8.67 3.50
N ALA A 71 -0.82 -8.53 2.22
CA ALA A 71 -0.12 -7.33 1.72
C ALA A 71 -0.82 -6.01 2.10
N GLN A 72 -2.10 -6.05 2.51
CA GLN A 72 -2.88 -4.89 2.93
C GLN A 72 -3.33 -4.92 4.41
N GLN A 73 -3.01 -5.95 5.20
CA GLN A 73 -3.65 -6.14 6.52
C GLN A 73 -3.26 -5.08 7.56
N PHE A 74 -2.24 -4.26 7.28
CA PHE A 74 -1.77 -3.17 8.13
C PHE A 74 -1.51 -1.88 7.33
N SER A 75 -2.39 -1.51 6.40
CA SER A 75 -2.34 -0.15 5.85
C SER A 75 -2.78 0.84 6.94
N ASP A 76 -1.82 1.59 7.48
CA ASP A 76 -2.15 2.75 8.30
C ASP A 76 -2.70 3.84 7.38
N GLU A 77 -4.02 3.92 7.28
CA GLU A 77 -4.72 4.98 6.54
C GLU A 77 -4.63 6.34 7.28
N GLN A 78 -4.12 6.36 8.51
CA GLN A 78 -3.99 7.60 9.27
C GLN A 78 -2.83 8.43 8.75
N GLU A 79 -3.06 9.75 8.72
CA GLU A 79 -2.01 10.70 8.40
C GLU A 79 -0.91 10.62 9.47
N SER A 80 0.34 10.45 9.03
CA SER A 80 1.49 10.33 9.92
C SER A 80 1.61 11.58 10.80
N VAL A 81 2.04 11.39 12.04
CA VAL A 81 2.24 12.51 12.99
C VAL A 81 3.23 13.53 12.43
N GLU A 82 4.25 13.06 11.71
CA GLU A 82 5.22 13.90 11.00
C GLU A 82 4.54 14.76 9.93
N SER A 83 3.65 14.20 9.11
CA SER A 83 2.90 15.00 8.11
C SER A 83 2.01 16.05 8.77
N VAL A 84 1.32 15.71 9.86
CA VAL A 84 0.47 16.66 10.60
C VAL A 84 1.31 17.82 11.16
N VAL A 85 2.48 17.51 11.73
CA VAL A 85 3.38 18.53 12.27
C VAL A 85 3.96 19.42 11.17
N LEU A 86 4.41 18.84 10.05
CA LEU A 86 4.91 19.60 8.90
C LEU A 86 3.83 20.53 8.35
N HIS A 87 2.61 20.02 8.14
CA HIS A 87 1.49 20.82 7.67
C HIS A 87 1.20 21.99 8.61
N LYS A 88 1.18 21.75 9.92
CA LYS A 88 0.98 22.82 10.91
C LYS A 88 2.07 23.89 10.85
N MET A 89 3.33 23.49 10.70
CA MET A 89 4.44 24.43 10.55
C MET A 89 4.33 25.26 9.26
N GLU A 90 3.90 24.65 8.15
CA GLU A 90 3.65 25.35 6.88
C GLU A 90 2.53 26.40 7.02
N VAL A 91 1.43 26.03 7.69
CA VAL A 91 0.31 26.93 7.97
C VAL A 91 0.73 28.11 8.85
N ASP A 92 1.52 27.85 9.90
CA ASP A 92 2.03 28.90 10.79
C ASP A 92 2.96 29.88 10.05
N ARG A 93 3.83 29.36 9.17
CA ARG A 93 4.69 30.19 8.30
C ARG A 93 3.85 31.04 7.34
N LEU A 94 2.83 30.45 6.72
CA LEU A 94 1.92 31.16 5.83
C LEU A 94 1.20 32.30 6.56
N HIS A 95 0.64 32.05 7.74
CA HIS A 95 -0.04 33.08 8.52
C HIS A 95 0.92 34.20 8.97
N THR A 96 2.15 33.85 9.31
CA THR A 96 3.20 34.84 9.60
C THR A 96 3.48 35.71 8.38
N ALA A 97 3.68 35.12 7.20
CA ALA A 97 3.89 35.87 5.95
C ALA A 97 2.69 36.77 5.59
N LEU A 98 1.46 36.29 5.78
CA LEU A 98 0.25 37.07 5.56
C LEU A 98 0.13 38.26 6.53
N SER A 99 0.66 38.15 7.75
CA SER A 99 0.66 39.25 8.72
C SER A 99 1.60 40.41 8.34
N LEU A 100 2.61 40.13 7.52
CA LEU A 100 3.57 41.12 7.01
C LEU A 100 3.08 41.87 5.77
N LEU A 101 1.94 41.46 5.20
CA LEU A 101 1.32 42.16 4.09
C LEU A 101 0.65 43.47 4.56
N ALA A 102 0.61 44.47 3.67
CA ALA A 102 -0.16 45.67 3.94
C ALA A 102 -1.67 45.35 4.02
N PRO A 103 -2.48 46.14 4.74
CA PRO A 103 -3.92 45.87 4.90
C PRO A 103 -4.66 45.68 3.56
N GLU A 104 -4.32 46.47 2.54
CA GLU A 104 -4.90 46.35 1.19
C GLU A 104 -4.50 45.05 0.48
N GLU A 105 -3.24 44.62 0.64
CA GLU A 105 -2.71 43.39 0.08
C GLU A 105 -3.35 42.17 0.74
N ARG A 106 -3.52 42.22 2.07
CA ARG A 106 -4.21 41.18 2.84
C ARG A 106 -5.69 41.09 2.49
N ALA A 107 -6.39 42.22 2.33
CA ALA A 107 -7.78 42.25 1.91
C ALA A 107 -7.98 41.62 0.51
N LEU A 108 -7.05 41.88 -0.41
CA LEU A 108 -7.05 41.23 -1.73
C LEU A 108 -6.91 39.70 -1.63
N ILE A 109 -5.99 39.20 -0.79
CA ILE A 109 -5.81 37.76 -0.59
C ILE A 109 -7.04 37.14 0.09
N GLN A 110 -7.61 37.81 1.10
CA GLN A 110 -8.84 37.38 1.76
C GLN A 110 -9.99 37.22 0.77
N ALA A 111 -10.25 38.26 -0.04
CA ALA A 111 -11.33 38.25 -1.01
C ALA A 111 -11.17 37.12 -2.05
N LEU A 112 -9.96 36.92 -2.58
CA LEU A 112 -9.73 35.96 -3.66
C LEU A 112 -9.60 34.50 -3.21
N PHE A 113 -9.00 34.24 -2.04
CA PHE A 113 -8.63 32.88 -1.62
C PHE A 113 -9.44 32.36 -0.43
N PHE A 114 -10.04 33.23 0.39
CA PHE A 114 -10.86 32.82 1.53
C PHE A 114 -12.36 33.04 1.29
N GLU A 115 -12.72 34.13 0.60
CA GLU A 115 -14.11 34.43 0.22
C GLU A 115 -14.48 33.92 -1.18
N GLU A 116 -13.52 33.31 -1.90
CA GLU A 116 -13.66 32.75 -3.25
C GLU A 116 -14.23 33.72 -4.30
N LYS A 117 -14.02 35.03 -4.11
CA LYS A 117 -14.46 36.04 -5.08
C LYS A 117 -13.60 35.97 -6.33
N THR A 118 -14.25 36.15 -7.48
CA THR A 118 -13.52 36.31 -8.74
C THR A 118 -12.83 37.67 -8.79
N GLU A 119 -11.73 37.76 -9.55
CA GLU A 119 -11.05 39.04 -9.79
C GLU A 119 -11.99 40.13 -10.36
N ARG A 120 -13.05 39.73 -11.07
CA ARG A 120 -14.04 40.64 -11.63
C ARG A 120 -14.97 41.19 -10.54
N GLN A 121 -15.53 40.32 -9.70
CA GLN A 121 -16.39 40.74 -8.59
C GLN A 121 -15.65 41.67 -7.63
N TYR A 122 -14.40 41.33 -7.27
CA TYR A 122 -13.60 42.18 -6.40
C TYR A 122 -13.19 43.51 -7.06
N ALA A 123 -12.99 43.52 -8.39
CA ALA A 123 -12.74 44.76 -9.13
C ALA A 123 -13.98 45.66 -9.17
N ASP A 124 -15.17 45.07 -9.35
CA ASP A 124 -16.45 45.78 -9.33
C ASP A 124 -16.73 46.39 -7.94
N GLU A 125 -16.43 45.67 -6.85
CA GLU A 125 -16.51 46.18 -5.46
C GLU A 125 -15.59 47.38 -5.22
N LEU A 126 -14.39 47.38 -5.81
CA LEU A 126 -13.40 48.44 -5.68
C LEU A 126 -13.59 49.59 -6.69
N GLY A 127 -14.51 49.45 -7.65
CA GLY A 127 -14.70 50.41 -8.74
C GLY A 127 -13.49 50.53 -9.68
N VAL A 128 -12.67 49.48 -9.80
CA VAL A 128 -11.46 49.46 -10.65
C VAL A 128 -11.59 48.46 -11.80
N TYR A 129 -10.72 48.58 -12.80
CA TYR A 129 -10.64 47.57 -13.85
C TYR A 129 -10.05 46.26 -13.34
N ARG A 130 -10.58 45.12 -13.83
CA ARG A 130 -10.06 43.77 -13.55
C ARG A 130 -8.53 43.66 -13.68
N ASN A 131 -7.95 44.29 -14.70
CA ASN A 131 -6.50 44.25 -14.92
C ASN A 131 -5.71 44.86 -13.75
N ALA A 132 -6.24 45.88 -13.08
CA ALA A 132 -5.59 46.47 -11.91
C ALA A 132 -5.54 45.48 -10.74
N VAL A 133 -6.64 44.74 -10.51
CA VAL A 133 -6.69 43.67 -9.51
C VAL A 133 -5.71 42.54 -9.86
N HIS A 134 -5.65 42.14 -11.13
CA HIS A 134 -4.73 41.10 -11.59
C HIS A 134 -3.25 41.47 -11.34
N VAL A 135 -2.85 42.70 -11.70
CA VAL A 135 -1.48 43.18 -11.46
C VAL A 135 -1.16 43.24 -9.97
N ARG A 136 -2.10 43.73 -9.14
CA ARG A 136 -1.95 43.73 -7.67
C ARG A 136 -1.79 42.31 -7.13
N LYS A 137 -2.61 41.36 -7.59
CA LYS A 137 -2.52 39.93 -7.20
C LYS A 137 -1.14 39.36 -7.49
N MET A 138 -0.64 39.57 -8.72
CA MET A 138 0.68 39.09 -9.12
C MET A 138 1.81 39.67 -8.25
N LYS A 139 1.70 40.96 -7.88
CA LYS A 139 2.68 41.60 -6.99
C LYS A 139 2.66 41.01 -5.57
N VAL A 140 1.47 40.81 -5.01
CA VAL A 140 1.30 40.22 -3.67
C VAL A 140 1.78 38.77 -3.63
N LEU A 141 1.47 37.97 -4.65
CA LEU A 141 1.95 36.57 -4.72
C LEU A 141 3.48 36.49 -4.85
N LYS A 142 4.11 37.39 -5.61
CA LYS A 142 5.58 37.46 -5.66
C LYS A 142 6.18 37.82 -4.31
N LYS A 143 5.55 38.75 -3.58
CA LYS A 143 5.98 39.15 -2.23
C LYS A 143 5.83 38.00 -1.23
N LEU A 144 4.69 37.30 -1.24
CA LEU A 144 4.46 36.11 -0.42
C LEU A 144 5.46 34.99 -0.73
N LYS A 145 5.78 34.77 -2.00
CA LYS A 145 6.81 33.81 -2.40
C LYS A 145 8.16 34.14 -1.76
N LEU A 146 8.62 35.40 -1.84
CA LEU A 146 9.87 35.82 -1.21
C LEU A 146 9.85 35.64 0.31
N LEU A 147 8.72 35.93 0.97
CA LEU A 147 8.57 35.77 2.42
C LEU A 147 8.51 34.31 2.89
N LEU A 148 8.28 33.35 1.99
CA LEU A 148 8.18 31.92 2.30
C LEU A 148 9.41 31.13 1.83
N GLU A 149 10.28 31.73 1.01
CA GLU A 149 11.56 31.16 0.59
C GLU A 149 12.68 31.42 1.62
N ASP A 150 12.48 32.38 2.55
CA ASP A 150 13.32 32.63 3.74
C ASP A 150 12.93 31.73 4.93
#